data_AF-A0AAW0JBF8-F1
#
_entry.id   AF-A0AAW0JBF8-F1
#
_cell.length_a   1.000
_cell.length_b   1.000
_cell.length_c   1.000
_cell.angle_alpha   90.00
_cell.angle_beta   90.00
_cell.angle_gamma   90.00
#
_symmetry.space_group_name_H-M   'P 1'
#
loop_
_entity.id
_entity.type
_entity.pdbx_description
1 polymer ?
#
loop_
_entity_poly.entity_id
_entity_poly.type
_entity_poly.pdbx_seq_one_letter_code
_entity_poly.pdbx_strand_id
1 'polypeptide(L)'
;MEILDGTKLTQCSAQSTSTLHFPEEDGRFLEIFGYDSFPDGVKDALMQAEYISLVDNQFIKSLSDLVAKETMNVGNVMAMKCCRLERCAKMKEIFCGEETELPENLEILQVKFCDKLKRLIVADASAKFASQKLHTLHLVELPELESIAVPHQH
;
A
#
# COMPACT_ATOMS: atom_id res chain seq x y z
N MET A 1 -7.06 -3.53 18.53
CA MET A 1 -7.95 -3.00 17.49
C MET A 1 -8.42 -4.21 16.69
N GLU A 2 -9.65 -4.66 16.89
CA GLU A 2 -10.21 -5.80 16.16
C GLU A 2 -10.83 -5.28 14.87
N ILE A 3 -10.44 -5.85 13.73
CA ILE A 3 -11.12 -5.61 12.45
C ILE A 3 -12.05 -6.80 12.20
N LEU A 4 -13.33 -6.50 12.08
CA LEU A 4 -14.42 -7.44 11.88
C LEU A 4 -14.67 -7.64 10.37
N ASP A 5 -13.73 -8.18 9.57
CA ASP A 5 -14.11 -8.61 8.21
C ASP A 5 -13.13 -9.52 7.43
N GLY A 6 -12.61 -10.58 8.04
CA GLY A 6 -11.79 -11.56 7.33
C GLY A 6 -10.40 -11.08 6.86
N THR A 7 -10.12 -9.78 6.90
CA THR A 7 -8.78 -9.22 6.70
C THR A 7 -7.92 -9.64 7.89
N LYS A 8 -6.88 -10.43 7.64
CA LYS A 8 -5.97 -10.85 8.70
C LYS A 8 -5.07 -9.67 9.09
N LEU A 9 -5.48 -8.93 10.11
CA LEU A 9 -4.59 -8.02 10.81
C LEU A 9 -3.59 -8.82 11.63
N THR A 10 -2.32 -8.73 11.27
CA THR A 10 -1.23 -9.09 12.18
C THR A 10 -0.57 -7.82 12.68
N GLN A 11 -0.95 -7.40 13.88
CA GLN A 11 -0.20 -6.40 14.65
C GLN A 11 0.88 -7.17 15.44
N CYS A 12 2.11 -7.19 14.94
CA CYS A 12 3.20 -7.85 15.64
C CYS A 12 3.82 -6.89 16.66
N SER A 13 3.63 -7.17 17.95
CA SER A 13 4.57 -6.75 18.98
C SER A 13 5.85 -7.58 18.83
N ALA A 14 6.99 -6.93 19.02
CA ALA A 14 8.34 -7.43 18.75
C ALA A 14 8.52 -8.94 18.97
N GLN A 15 8.98 -9.63 17.91
CA GLN A 15 9.73 -10.92 17.85
C GLN A 15 9.28 -11.93 16.78
N SER A 16 8.23 -11.68 15.98
CA SER A 16 7.88 -12.57 14.87
C SER A 16 8.22 -11.95 13.50
N THR A 17 9.41 -12.26 12.98
CA THR A 17 9.81 -11.93 11.60
C THR A 17 9.11 -12.86 10.61
N SER A 18 7.79 -12.75 10.48
CA SER A 18 7.12 -13.26 9.28
C SER A 18 7.34 -12.24 8.16
N THR A 19 8.54 -12.29 7.58
CA THR A 19 8.81 -11.65 6.30
C THR A 19 7.97 -12.41 5.28
N LEU A 20 6.82 -11.85 4.88
CA LEU A 20 6.11 -12.28 3.69
C LEU A 20 7.15 -12.40 2.56
N HIS A 21 7.42 -13.64 2.14
CA HIS A 21 8.41 -13.97 1.13
C HIS A 21 7.86 -13.51 -0.21
N PHE A 22 8.42 -12.45 -0.76
CA PHE A 22 8.08 -11.98 -2.10
C PHE A 22 8.63 -13.01 -3.10
N PRO A 23 7.87 -13.42 -4.12
CA PRO A 23 8.46 -14.20 -5.20
C PRO A 23 9.46 -13.31 -5.95
N GLU A 24 10.75 -13.62 -5.81
CA GLU A 24 11.84 -12.97 -6.57
C GLU A 24 11.83 -13.39 -8.06
N GLU A 25 11.05 -14.43 -8.40
CA GLU A 25 11.04 -15.03 -9.72
C GLU A 25 9.85 -14.50 -10.52
N ASP A 26 10.15 -13.64 -11.51
CA ASP A 26 9.36 -13.31 -12.72
C ASP A 26 9.59 -11.86 -13.21
N GLY A 27 10.49 -11.08 -12.60
CA GLY A 27 10.78 -9.69 -13.04
C GLY A 27 9.64 -8.70 -12.79
N ARG A 28 8.63 -9.09 -12.01
CA ARG A 28 7.48 -8.26 -11.61
C ARG A 28 7.68 -7.62 -10.23
N PHE A 29 8.92 -7.64 -9.73
CA PHE A 29 9.32 -7.01 -8.47
C PHE A 29 10.07 -5.70 -8.75
N LEU A 30 9.62 -4.62 -8.12
CA LEU A 30 10.26 -3.32 -8.17
C LEU A 30 10.58 -2.86 -6.75
N GLU A 31 11.86 -2.64 -6.48
CA GLU A 31 12.30 -1.96 -5.25
C GLU A 31 12.84 -0.57 -5.56
N ILE A 32 12.35 0.42 -4.82
CA ILE A 32 12.87 1.79 -4.83
C ILE A 32 13.40 2.08 -3.43
N PHE A 33 14.68 2.41 -3.34
CA PHE A 33 15.39 2.59 -2.06
C PHE A 33 16.03 3.98 -1.98
N GLY A 34 15.71 4.74 -0.92
CA GLY A 34 16.49 5.91 -0.51
C GLY A 34 16.33 7.17 -1.38
N TYR A 35 15.17 7.40 -1.99
CA TYR A 35 14.94 8.59 -2.83
C TYR A 35 14.17 9.69 -2.12
N ASP A 36 14.63 10.93 -2.30
CA ASP A 36 13.94 12.12 -1.79
C ASP A 36 12.84 12.65 -2.73
N SER A 37 13.00 12.40 -4.04
CA SER A 37 12.08 12.74 -5.13
C SER A 37 11.75 11.49 -5.95
N PHE A 38 10.62 11.47 -6.66
CA PHE A 38 10.27 10.35 -7.53
C PHE A 38 11.39 10.13 -8.57
N PRO A 39 11.91 8.90 -8.77
CA PRO A 39 13.02 8.67 -9.67
C PRO A 39 12.60 8.90 -11.14
N ASP A 40 13.49 9.48 -11.94
CA ASP A 40 13.24 9.58 -13.38
C ASP A 40 13.28 8.20 -14.04
N GLY A 41 12.38 7.94 -14.99
CA GLY A 41 12.39 6.72 -15.81
C GLY A 41 11.84 5.44 -15.15
N VAL A 42 11.42 5.47 -13.88
CA VAL A 42 10.85 4.26 -13.21
C VAL A 42 9.35 4.08 -13.39
N LYS A 43 8.68 5.02 -14.07
CA LYS A 43 7.21 5.00 -14.24
C LYS A 43 6.73 3.73 -14.92
N ASP A 44 7.37 3.31 -16.00
CA ASP A 44 6.94 2.12 -16.76
C ASP A 44 7.15 0.83 -15.96
N ALA A 45 8.28 0.75 -15.23
CA ALA A 45 8.55 -0.36 -14.32
C ALA A 45 7.51 -0.43 -13.19
N LEU A 46 7.13 0.73 -12.64
CA LEU A 46 6.11 0.83 -11.61
C LEU A 46 4.74 0.34 -12.10
N MET A 47 4.37 0.63 -13.35
CA MET A 47 3.10 0.18 -13.92
C MET A 47 3.06 -1.33 -14.17
N GLN A 48 4.20 -1.96 -14.45
CA GLN A 48 4.31 -3.39 -14.76
C GLN A 48 4.58 -4.25 -13.51
N ALA A 49 5.02 -3.64 -12.42
CA ALA A 49 5.35 -4.35 -11.19
C ALA A 49 4.08 -4.88 -10.49
N GLU A 50 4.11 -6.15 -10.12
CA GLU A 50 3.11 -6.78 -9.24
C GLU A 50 3.50 -6.64 -7.77
N TYR A 51 4.80 -6.58 -7.48
CA TYR A 51 5.35 -6.51 -6.14
C TYR A 51 6.20 -5.24 -6.04
N ILE A 52 5.75 -4.27 -5.27
CA ILE A 52 6.43 -2.98 -5.12
C ILE A 52 6.93 -2.85 -3.69
N SER A 53 8.23 -2.58 -3.53
CA SER A 53 8.90 -2.30 -2.26
C SER A 53 9.43 -0.87 -2.28
N LEU A 54 8.95 -0.03 -1.37
CA LEU A 54 9.45 1.32 -1.17
C LEU A 54 10.09 1.39 0.21
N VAL A 55 11.39 1.65 0.24
CA VAL A 55 12.19 1.64 1.46
C VAL A 55 12.95 2.97 1.57
N ASP A 56 12.88 3.62 2.72
CA ASP A 56 13.60 4.87 3.01
C ASP A 56 13.30 6.02 2.02
N ASN A 57 12.10 6.04 1.43
CA ASN A 57 11.71 7.05 0.45
C ASN A 57 11.00 8.25 1.11
N GLN A 58 11.42 9.47 0.75
CA GLN A 58 10.82 10.70 1.23
C GLN A 58 9.88 11.39 0.22
N PHE A 59 9.72 10.84 -0.98
CA PHE A 59 8.84 11.43 -2.00
C PHE A 59 7.36 11.04 -1.81
N ILE A 60 7.09 9.93 -1.11
CA ILE A 60 5.75 9.38 -0.94
C ILE A 60 5.09 9.89 0.35
N LYS A 61 3.95 10.58 0.20
CA LYS A 61 3.07 11.01 1.30
C LYS A 61 1.83 10.12 1.42
N SER A 62 1.40 9.53 0.29
CA SER A 62 0.30 8.59 0.14
C SER A 62 0.54 7.61 -1.03
N LEU A 63 -0.16 6.47 -1.07
CA LEU A 63 -0.10 5.57 -2.23
C LEU A 63 -0.65 6.23 -3.51
N SER A 64 -1.51 7.24 -3.37
CA SER A 64 -1.97 8.06 -4.49
C SER A 64 -0.83 8.84 -5.17
N ASP A 65 0.31 9.04 -4.51
CA ASP A 65 1.47 9.66 -5.15
C ASP A 65 2.16 8.70 -6.14
N LEU A 66 1.91 7.39 -6.03
CA LEU A 66 2.37 6.39 -6.99
C LEU A 66 1.40 6.21 -8.15
N VAL A 67 0.11 6.33 -7.85
CA VAL A 67 -0.99 6.15 -8.80
C VAL A 67 -1.34 7.53 -9.37
N ALA A 68 -0.63 7.95 -10.41
CA ALA A 68 -0.85 9.25 -11.03
C ALA A 68 -2.34 9.44 -11.42
N LYS A 69 -2.94 10.56 -11.00
CA LYS A 69 -4.35 10.92 -11.31
C LYS A 69 -4.67 10.91 -12.82
N GLU A 70 -3.66 11.04 -13.68
CA GLU A 70 -3.81 11.11 -15.13
C GLU A 70 -3.89 9.74 -15.82
N THR A 71 -3.49 8.64 -15.16
CA THR A 71 -3.51 7.28 -15.74
C THR A 71 -4.83 6.54 -15.55
N MET A 72 -5.78 7.12 -14.80
CA MET A 72 -7.11 6.54 -14.56
C MET A 72 -8.13 6.82 -15.67
N ASN A 73 -7.73 7.51 -16.75
CA ASN A 73 -8.53 7.58 -17.96
C ASN A 73 -7.97 6.56 -18.98
N VAL A 74 -8.70 5.45 -19.11
CA VAL A 74 -8.54 4.40 -20.12
C VAL A 74 -7.43 3.38 -19.83
N GLY A 75 -7.77 2.40 -18.98
CA GLY A 75 -7.39 1.00 -19.23
C GLY A 75 -6.05 0.50 -18.69
N ASN A 76 -5.27 1.29 -17.95
CA ASN A 76 -4.04 0.80 -17.33
C ASN A 76 -4.23 0.60 -15.81
N VAL A 77 -4.84 -0.53 -15.45
CA VAL A 77 -4.92 -1.00 -14.06
C VAL A 77 -3.53 -1.46 -13.65
N MET A 78 -2.89 -0.75 -12.73
CA MET A 78 -1.60 -1.13 -12.16
C MET A 78 -1.62 -2.63 -11.78
N ALA A 79 -0.60 -3.38 -12.19
CA ALA A 79 -0.53 -4.83 -11.91
C ALA A 79 -0.26 -5.14 -10.42
N MET A 80 -0.11 -4.10 -9.59
CA MET A 80 0.28 -4.19 -8.18
C MET A 80 -0.66 -5.09 -7.38
N LYS A 81 -0.13 -6.23 -6.95
CA LYS A 81 -0.74 -7.18 -6.01
C LYS A 81 -0.22 -7.00 -4.61
N CYS A 82 1.05 -6.63 -4.46
CA CYS A 82 1.66 -6.39 -3.16
C CYS A 82 2.41 -5.06 -3.11
N CYS A 83 2.20 -4.32 -2.03
CA CYS A 83 2.95 -3.12 -1.73
C CYS A 83 3.58 -3.22 -0.34
N ARG A 84 4.89 -3.00 -0.25
CA ARG A 84 5.62 -2.78 0.99
C ARG A 84 6.08 -1.33 1.07
N LEU A 85 5.80 -0.73 2.21
CA LEU A 85 6.20 0.61 2.59
C LEU A 85 7.02 0.50 3.88
N GLU A 86 8.28 0.92 3.84
CA GLU A 86 9.20 0.78 4.96
C GLU A 86 10.00 2.07 5.18
N ARG A 87 9.95 2.64 6.39
CA ARG A 87 10.68 3.87 6.76
C ARG A 87 10.41 5.07 5.83
N CYS A 88 9.22 5.15 5.25
CA CYS A 88 8.80 6.27 4.41
C CYS A 88 8.39 7.48 5.28
N ALA A 89 9.35 8.28 5.73
CA ALA A 89 9.19 9.29 6.78
C ALA A 89 8.27 10.50 6.45
N LYS A 90 7.80 10.62 5.21
CA LYS A 90 6.80 11.65 4.81
C LYS A 90 5.40 11.09 4.64
N MET A 91 5.22 9.77 4.77
CA MET A 91 3.93 9.12 4.66
C MET A 91 3.06 9.46 5.87
N LYS A 92 1.92 10.10 5.61
CA LYS A 92 0.95 10.52 6.65
C LYS A 92 -0.36 9.78 6.56
N GLU A 93 -0.71 9.37 5.35
CA GLU A 93 -1.96 8.72 5.00
C GLU A 93 -1.62 7.72 3.92
N ILE A 94 -2.20 6.52 3.95
CA ILE A 94 -1.98 5.58 2.84
C ILE A 94 -2.88 5.92 1.67
N PHE A 95 -4.12 6.29 1.95
CA PHE A 95 -5.14 6.63 0.98
C PHE A 95 -5.72 8.00 1.33
N CYS A 96 -5.87 8.88 0.34
CA CYS A 96 -6.23 10.28 0.56
C CYS A 96 -7.59 10.63 -0.08
N GLY A 97 -8.67 10.55 0.69
CA GLY A 97 -9.99 11.08 0.33
C GLY A 97 -11.00 10.04 -0.17
N GLU A 98 -12.23 10.51 -0.38
CA GLU A 98 -13.42 9.70 -0.70
C GLU A 98 -13.40 9.10 -2.12
N GLU A 99 -12.58 9.64 -3.02
CA GLU A 99 -12.47 9.22 -4.43
C GLU A 99 -11.18 8.44 -4.74
N THR A 100 -10.45 8.01 -3.70
CA THR A 100 -9.17 7.32 -3.92
C THR A 100 -9.42 5.89 -4.37
N GLU A 101 -9.20 5.63 -5.65
CA GLU A 101 -9.23 4.27 -6.18
C GLU A 101 -8.02 3.50 -5.66
N LEU A 102 -8.30 2.44 -4.91
CA LEU A 102 -7.33 1.40 -4.62
C LEU A 102 -6.99 0.69 -5.92
N PRO A 103 -5.73 0.26 -6.12
CA PRO A 103 -5.43 -0.69 -7.18
C PRO A 103 -6.31 -1.92 -6.96
N GLU A 104 -7.19 -2.23 -7.92
CA GLU A 104 -8.16 -3.32 -7.81
C GLU A 104 -7.49 -4.67 -7.52
N ASN A 105 -6.26 -4.84 -8.00
CA ASN A 105 -5.47 -6.06 -7.83
C ASN A 105 -4.68 -6.13 -6.52
N LEU A 106 -4.70 -5.09 -5.68
CA LEU A 106 -3.91 -5.08 -4.45
C LEU A 106 -4.45 -6.11 -3.45
N GLU A 107 -3.68 -7.16 -3.19
CA GLU A 107 -3.98 -8.30 -2.32
C GLU A 107 -3.33 -8.15 -0.94
N ILE A 108 -2.14 -7.55 -0.89
CA ILE A 108 -1.28 -7.49 0.31
C ILE A 108 -0.69 -6.09 0.47
N LEU A 109 -0.90 -5.47 1.62
CA LEU A 109 -0.26 -4.20 2.01
C LEU A 109 0.58 -4.39 3.28
N GLN A 110 1.86 -4.04 3.21
CA GLN A 110 2.78 -4.02 4.35
C GLN A 110 3.26 -2.60 4.61
N VAL A 111 3.21 -2.17 5.86
CA VAL A 111 3.62 -0.84 6.29
C VAL A 111 4.41 -0.97 7.57
N LYS A 112 5.66 -0.53 7.53
CA LYS A 112 6.62 -0.74 8.61
C LYS A 112 7.40 0.53 8.92
N PHE A 113 7.49 0.89 10.19
CA PHE A 113 8.34 2.01 10.65
C PHE A 113 8.03 3.34 9.93
N CYS A 114 6.77 3.55 9.54
CA CYS A 114 6.31 4.81 8.95
C CYS A 114 5.77 5.71 10.06
N ASP A 115 6.68 6.35 10.81
CA ASP A 115 6.35 6.97 12.10
C ASP A 115 5.26 8.04 12.05
N LYS A 116 5.16 8.76 10.93
CA LYS A 116 4.19 9.85 10.75
C LYS A 116 2.85 9.39 10.17
N LEU A 117 2.68 8.09 9.93
CA LEU A 117 1.45 7.56 9.36
C LEU A 117 0.34 7.64 10.42
N LYS A 118 -0.68 8.46 10.14
CA LYS A 118 -1.81 8.69 11.05
C LYS A 118 -3.04 7.91 10.69
N ARG A 119 -3.30 7.76 9.39
CA ARG A 119 -4.57 7.21 8.91
C ARG A 119 -4.35 6.19 7.82
N LEU A 120 -5.00 5.05 7.99
CA LEU A 120 -5.16 4.04 6.97
C LEU A 120 -6.66 3.94 6.66
N ILE A 121 -7.11 4.60 5.59
CA ILE A 121 -8.53 4.66 5.24
C ILE A 121 -8.74 3.83 3.97
N VAL A 122 -9.40 2.69 4.10
CA VAL A 122 -9.90 1.89 2.98
C VAL A 122 -11.42 1.97 3.09
N ALA A 123 -12.03 3.02 2.55
CA ALA A 123 -13.48 3.32 2.62
C ALA A 123 -14.03 3.50 1.19
N ASP A 124 -15.29 3.26 0.79
CA ASP A 124 -16.62 2.91 1.37
C ASP A 124 -17.41 2.20 0.24
N ALA A 125 -18.49 1.48 0.57
CA ALA A 125 -19.52 0.76 -0.20
C ALA A 125 -20.11 1.37 -1.50
N SER A 126 -19.34 2.11 -2.27
CA SER A 126 -19.56 2.21 -3.71
C SER A 126 -19.33 0.84 -4.34
N ALA A 127 -20.18 0.44 -5.30
CA ALA A 127 -20.05 -0.82 -6.05
C ALA A 127 -18.66 -1.04 -6.70
N LYS A 128 -17.82 0.01 -6.74
CA LYS A 128 -16.41 -0.03 -7.17
C LYS A 128 -15.48 -0.82 -6.24
N PHE A 129 -15.78 -0.94 -4.94
CA PHE A 129 -14.92 -1.67 -3.99
C PHE A 129 -15.28 -3.14 -3.83
N ALA A 130 -16.39 -3.60 -4.44
CA ALA A 130 -16.76 -5.01 -4.46
C ALA A 130 -15.72 -5.88 -5.21
N SER A 131 -14.85 -5.28 -6.04
CA SER A 131 -13.76 -5.94 -6.75
C SER A 131 -12.43 -5.95 -5.97
N GLN A 132 -12.38 -5.38 -4.76
CA GLN A 132 -11.14 -5.24 -4.02
C GLN A 132 -10.63 -6.59 -3.50
N LYS A 133 -9.41 -6.96 -3.89
CA LYS A 133 -8.77 -8.23 -3.52
C LYS A 133 -7.96 -8.18 -2.22
N LEU A 134 -7.91 -7.03 -1.55
CA LEU A 134 -7.06 -6.83 -0.37
C LEU A 134 -7.52 -7.72 0.77
N HIS A 135 -6.71 -8.71 1.13
CA HIS A 135 -7.01 -9.65 2.22
C HIS A 135 -5.92 -9.70 3.30
N THR A 136 -4.75 -9.10 3.04
CA THR A 136 -3.64 -9.05 4.01
C THR A 136 -3.21 -7.63 4.29
N LEU A 137 -3.20 -7.26 5.57
CA LEU A 137 -2.68 -5.99 6.04
C LEU A 137 -1.68 -6.21 7.19
N HIS A 138 -0.42 -5.88 6.95
CA HIS A 138 0.67 -6.04 7.91
C HIS A 138 1.20 -4.68 8.35
N LEU A 139 1.02 -4.36 9.63
CA LEU A 139 1.37 -3.07 10.22
C LEU A 139 2.38 -3.29 11.34
N VAL A 140 3.53 -2.62 11.26
CA VAL A 140 4.64 -2.77 12.22
C VAL A 140 5.15 -1.40 12.64
N GLU A 141 5.20 -1.17 13.95
CA GLU A 141 5.81 0.01 14.58
C GLU A 141 5.37 1.33 13.91
N LEU A 142 4.09 1.67 14.09
CA LEU A 142 3.46 2.88 13.56
C LEU A 142 2.99 3.77 14.73
N PRO A 143 3.89 4.53 15.38
CA PRO A 143 3.60 5.25 16.62
C PRO A 143 2.51 6.33 16.52
N GLU A 144 2.34 6.99 15.36
CA GLU A 144 1.29 8.01 15.17
C GLU A 144 0.00 7.45 14.57
N LEU A 145 -0.15 6.13 14.41
CA LEU A 145 -1.34 5.56 13.78
C LEU A 145 -2.58 5.73 14.68
N GLU A 146 -3.49 6.61 14.26
CA GLU A 146 -4.69 7.01 15.00
C GLU A 146 -5.94 6.22 14.53
N SER A 147 -6.03 5.89 13.24
CA SER A 147 -7.24 5.29 12.66
C SER A 147 -6.95 4.28 11.54
N ILE A 148 -7.70 3.18 11.57
CA ILE A 148 -7.78 2.18 10.51
C ILE A 148 -9.25 1.98 10.15
N ALA A 149 -9.62 2.25 8.90
CA ALA A 149 -10.91 1.90 8.33
C ALA A 149 -10.68 0.89 7.21
N VAL A 150 -11.40 -0.23 7.21
CA VAL A 150 -11.45 -1.18 6.09
C VAL A 150 -12.90 -1.44 5.65
N PRO A 151 -13.16 -1.76 4.38
CA PRO A 151 -14.51 -1.96 3.89
C PRO A 151 -15.13 -3.18 4.54
N HIS A 152 -16.45 -3.13 4.78
CA HIS A 152 -17.20 -4.33 5.13
C HIS A 152 -17.48 -5.16 3.87
N GLN A 153 -17.16 -6.46 3.86
CA GLN A 153 -17.57 -7.40 2.82
C GLN A 153 -18.96 -7.96 3.18
N HIS A 154 -19.93 -7.79 2.29
CA HIS A 154 -21.30 -8.27 2.48
C HIS A 154 -21.59 -9.56 1.72
#